data_AF-A0A916GMH7-F1
#
_entry.id   AF-A0A916GMH7-F1
#
_cell.length_a   1.000
_cell.length_b   1.000
_cell.length_c   1.000
_cell.angle_alpha   90.00
_cell.angle_beta   90.00
_cell.angle_gamma   90.00
#
_symmetry.space_group_name_H-M   'P 1'
#
loop_
_entity.id
_entity.type
_entity.pdbx_description
1 polymer ?
#
loop_
_entity_poly.entity_id
_entity_poly.type
_entity_poly.pdbx_seq_one_letter_code
_entity_poly.pdbx_strand_id
1 'polypeptide(L)'
;VGVAHGCAFMPVRFPLSADDDLLIEIFEEVGSRADVISCSWGPPPVFAPLSTEVFNMFRRLATSGGPRGKGCVICFAAANFNAPINDPNNIGGFIWLDYGSGRQRRTTGPILNGLAAHPNVIAVAASTSLNKHAAYSNWGAEISVCAPSNNFHPINPQQFVAGRGIWTTDNEAFGEGFTAHSRYTGRFGGTSSATPLAAGVAALVLSANLKLSAAEVKEILQTTADKIVDTDPDIVLSTNRGQYDSNGRCDWFGFGKVNAATAVVEAKKRMNNF
;
A
#
# COMPACT_ATOMS: atom_id res chain seq x y z
N VAL A 1 -1.05 18.92 -6.60
CA VAL A 1 -1.77 18.23 -7.69
C VAL A 1 -1.66 16.73 -7.49
N GLY A 2 -2.62 15.94 -8.00
CA GLY A 2 -2.52 14.48 -7.93
C GLY A 2 -1.40 13.94 -8.83
N VAL A 3 -0.84 12.77 -8.48
CA VAL A 3 0.23 12.11 -9.26
C VAL A 3 -0.21 11.86 -10.70
N ALA A 4 -1.41 11.32 -10.89
CA ALA A 4 -2.02 11.08 -12.19
C ALA A 4 -3.28 11.96 -12.35
N HIS A 5 -3.08 13.28 -12.42
CA HIS A 5 -4.17 14.26 -12.39
C HIS A 5 -5.14 14.21 -13.60
N GLY A 6 -4.83 13.44 -14.64
CA GLY A 6 -5.71 13.20 -15.80
C GLY A 6 -6.62 11.99 -15.66
N CYS A 7 -6.49 11.19 -14.59
CA CYS A 7 -7.31 10.01 -14.38
C CYS A 7 -8.72 10.37 -13.89
N ALA A 8 -9.70 9.56 -14.30
CA ALA A 8 -11.03 9.55 -13.68
C ALA A 8 -10.99 8.77 -12.34
N PHE A 9 -11.84 9.16 -11.40
CA PHE A 9 -12.00 8.48 -10.11
C PHE A 9 -13.36 7.79 -10.04
N MET A 10 -13.38 6.60 -9.44
CA MET A 10 -14.59 5.85 -9.09
C MET A 10 -14.56 5.57 -7.58
N PRO A 11 -15.02 6.51 -6.74
CA PRO A 11 -15.05 6.31 -5.29
C PRO A 11 -16.12 5.27 -4.94
N VAL A 12 -15.74 4.28 -4.13
CA VAL A 12 -16.65 3.25 -3.63
C VAL A 12 -16.77 3.38 -2.12
N ARG A 13 -18.01 3.53 -1.65
CA ARG A 13 -18.33 3.56 -0.22
C ARG A 13 -18.95 2.23 0.19
N PHE A 14 -18.32 1.58 1.16
CA PHE A 14 -18.79 0.31 1.71
C PHE A 14 -18.41 0.22 3.21
N PRO A 15 -19.07 -0.62 4.01
CA PRO A 15 -18.69 -0.83 5.40
C PRO A 15 -17.41 -1.66 5.48
N LEU A 16 -16.48 -1.32 6.39
CA LEU A 16 -15.28 -2.14 6.63
C LEU A 16 -15.61 -3.51 7.24
N SER A 17 -16.85 -3.74 7.65
CA SER A 17 -17.39 -5.03 8.06
C SER A 17 -18.05 -5.81 6.92
N ALA A 18 -17.83 -5.41 5.66
CA ALA A 18 -18.31 -6.16 4.50
C ALA A 18 -17.81 -7.61 4.57
N ASP A 19 -18.73 -8.54 4.34
CA ASP A 19 -18.42 -9.95 4.20
C ASP A 19 -17.88 -10.25 2.79
N ASP A 20 -17.48 -11.50 2.59
CA ASP A 20 -16.86 -11.94 1.35
C ASP A 20 -17.79 -11.76 0.14
N ASP A 21 -19.10 -12.01 0.29
CA ASP A 21 -20.08 -11.87 -0.78
C ASP A 21 -20.17 -10.41 -1.25
N LEU A 22 -20.31 -9.47 -0.32
CA LEU A 22 -20.34 -8.05 -0.65
C LEU A 22 -19.00 -7.56 -1.21
N LEU A 23 -17.86 -8.04 -0.68
CA LEU A 23 -16.54 -7.71 -1.22
C LEU A 23 -16.40 -8.22 -2.66
N ILE A 24 -16.83 -9.44 -2.96
CA ILE A 24 -16.79 -10.00 -4.31
C ILE A 24 -17.66 -9.14 -5.23
N GLU A 25 -18.90 -8.83 -4.87
CA GLU A 25 -19.79 -7.98 -5.68
C GLU A 25 -19.15 -6.62 -5.99
N ILE A 26 -18.61 -5.94 -4.97
CA ILE A 26 -17.94 -4.65 -5.12
C ILE A 26 -16.76 -4.76 -6.09
N PHE A 27 -15.88 -5.74 -5.90
CA PHE A 27 -14.68 -5.87 -6.70
C PHE A 27 -14.97 -6.32 -8.13
N GLU A 28 -16.02 -7.11 -8.37
CA GLU A 28 -16.46 -7.46 -9.72
C GLU A 28 -16.97 -6.23 -10.47
N GLU A 29 -17.82 -5.42 -9.82
CA GLU A 29 -18.34 -4.20 -10.43
C GLU A 29 -17.20 -3.21 -10.71
N VAL A 30 -16.34 -2.97 -9.72
CA VAL A 30 -15.16 -2.09 -9.87
C VAL A 30 -14.21 -2.61 -10.93
N GLY A 31 -13.92 -3.92 -10.89
CA GLY A 31 -13.00 -4.60 -11.78
C GLY A 31 -13.49 -4.66 -13.22
N SER A 32 -14.77 -4.43 -13.50
CA SER A 32 -15.28 -4.29 -14.86
C SER A 32 -15.02 -2.89 -15.47
N ARG A 33 -14.72 -1.87 -14.63
CA ARG A 33 -14.65 -0.46 -15.04
C ARG A 33 -13.30 0.21 -14.78
N ALA A 34 -12.52 -0.27 -13.82
CA ALA A 34 -11.27 0.35 -13.40
C ALA A 34 -10.03 -0.41 -13.89
N ASP A 35 -9.01 0.34 -14.32
CA ASP A 35 -7.69 -0.22 -14.62
C ASP A 35 -6.79 -0.35 -13.38
N VAL A 36 -7.00 0.52 -12.39
CA VAL A 36 -6.22 0.57 -11.15
C VAL A 36 -7.18 0.68 -9.97
N ILE A 37 -7.00 -0.20 -8.98
CA ILE A 37 -7.81 -0.26 -7.76
C ILE A 37 -6.89 0.04 -6.57
N SER A 38 -7.21 1.05 -5.77
CA SER A 38 -6.41 1.49 -4.63
C SER A 38 -7.16 1.23 -3.31
N CYS A 39 -6.64 0.31 -2.50
CA CYS A 39 -7.25 -0.12 -1.26
C CYS A 39 -6.37 0.24 -0.06
N SER A 40 -6.87 1.14 0.79
CA SER A 40 -6.14 1.68 1.95
C SER A 40 -6.70 1.17 3.28
N TRP A 41 -7.14 -0.09 3.32
CA TRP A 41 -7.74 -0.79 4.45
C TRP A 41 -7.13 -2.20 4.59
N GLY A 42 -7.29 -2.80 5.77
CA GLY A 42 -6.79 -4.14 6.06
C GLY A 42 -6.94 -4.49 7.53
N PRO A 43 -6.69 -5.76 7.89
CA PRO A 43 -6.80 -6.22 9.26
C PRO A 43 -5.71 -5.62 10.16
N PRO A 44 -5.93 -5.57 11.48
CA PRO A 44 -4.83 -5.40 12.44
C PRO A 44 -3.88 -6.62 12.39
N PRO A 45 -2.77 -6.64 13.18
CA PRO A 45 -1.83 -7.76 13.20
C PRO A 45 -2.43 -9.03 13.82
N VAL A 46 -3.27 -9.73 13.07
CA VAL A 46 -3.96 -10.98 13.44
C VAL A 46 -3.90 -11.98 12.28
N PHE A 47 -4.36 -13.21 12.50
CA PHE A 47 -4.50 -14.19 11.43
C PHE A 47 -5.78 -13.93 10.62
N ALA A 48 -5.63 -13.29 9.46
CA ALA A 48 -6.73 -12.93 8.56
C ALA A 48 -6.42 -13.40 7.12
N PRO A 49 -6.45 -14.73 6.86
CA PRO A 49 -6.38 -15.26 5.51
C PRO A 49 -7.60 -14.84 4.69
N LEU A 50 -7.46 -14.82 3.37
CA LEU A 50 -8.60 -14.70 2.45
C LEU A 50 -9.30 -16.05 2.32
N SER A 51 -10.61 -16.03 2.11
CA SER A 51 -11.31 -17.19 1.57
C SER A 51 -10.80 -17.53 0.17
N THR A 52 -11.07 -18.77 -0.26
CA THR A 52 -10.68 -19.25 -1.59
C THR A 52 -11.33 -18.39 -2.68
N GLU A 53 -12.57 -17.96 -2.46
CA GLU A 53 -13.40 -17.17 -3.35
C GLU A 53 -12.80 -15.76 -3.52
N VAL A 54 -12.51 -15.06 -2.43
CA VAL A 54 -11.88 -13.72 -2.47
C VAL A 54 -10.49 -13.79 -3.08
N PHE A 55 -9.68 -14.80 -2.71
CA PHE A 55 -8.37 -15.03 -3.31
C PHE A 55 -8.47 -15.22 -4.83
N ASN A 56 -9.38 -16.09 -5.29
CA ASN A 56 -9.57 -16.36 -6.71
C ASN A 56 -10.11 -15.16 -7.48
N MET A 57 -10.95 -14.35 -6.85
CA MET A 57 -11.47 -13.11 -7.41
C MET A 57 -10.34 -12.10 -7.65
N PHE A 58 -9.45 -11.85 -6.67
CA PHE A 58 -8.28 -10.98 -6.90
C PHE A 58 -7.35 -11.51 -7.97
N ARG A 59 -7.08 -12.82 -7.97
CA ARG A 59 -6.28 -13.46 -9.02
C ARG A 59 -6.89 -13.20 -10.41
N ARG A 60 -8.18 -13.48 -10.59
CA ARG A 60 -8.88 -13.28 -11.88
C ARG A 60 -8.90 -11.82 -12.30
N LEU A 61 -9.24 -10.90 -11.39
CA LEU A 61 -9.25 -9.47 -11.69
C LEU A 61 -7.86 -8.97 -12.07
N ALA A 62 -6.81 -9.41 -11.39
CA ALA A 62 -5.43 -9.03 -11.71
C ALA A 62 -4.90 -9.65 -13.02
N THR A 63 -5.49 -10.72 -13.53
CA THR A 63 -5.06 -11.36 -14.79
C THR A 63 -5.85 -10.89 -16.00
N SER A 64 -7.15 -10.70 -15.86
CA SER A 64 -8.06 -10.46 -16.99
C SER A 64 -9.16 -9.44 -16.72
N GLY A 65 -9.19 -8.84 -15.53
CA GLY A 65 -10.10 -7.73 -15.23
C GLY A 65 -9.74 -6.44 -15.97
N GLY A 66 -10.51 -5.40 -15.67
CA GLY A 66 -10.37 -4.05 -16.17
C GLY A 66 -10.94 -3.89 -17.57
N PRO A 67 -11.21 -2.64 -18.00
CA PRO A 67 -11.75 -2.34 -19.32
C PRO A 67 -10.83 -2.78 -20.48
N ARG A 68 -9.54 -2.98 -20.18
CA ARG A 68 -8.53 -3.46 -21.14
C ARG A 68 -8.48 -4.98 -21.28
N GLY A 69 -9.13 -5.74 -20.38
CA GLY A 69 -9.04 -7.21 -20.35
C GLY A 69 -7.61 -7.74 -20.10
N LYS A 70 -6.75 -6.92 -19.49
CA LYS A 70 -5.32 -7.19 -19.24
C LYS A 70 -4.98 -7.25 -17.74
N GLY A 71 -6.02 -7.26 -16.91
CA GLY A 71 -5.90 -7.23 -15.46
C GLY A 71 -6.00 -5.83 -14.88
N CYS A 72 -6.67 -5.74 -13.73
CA CYS A 72 -6.65 -4.58 -12.85
C CYS A 72 -5.33 -4.54 -12.07
N VAL A 73 -4.69 -3.38 -11.97
CA VAL A 73 -3.60 -3.17 -11.02
C VAL A 73 -4.22 -2.93 -9.64
N ILE A 74 -4.08 -3.91 -8.73
CA ILE A 74 -4.67 -3.83 -7.39
C ILE A 74 -3.58 -3.47 -6.39
N CYS A 75 -3.70 -2.31 -5.74
CA CYS A 75 -2.76 -1.83 -4.72
C CYS A 75 -3.40 -1.94 -3.33
N PHE A 76 -2.70 -2.56 -2.38
CA PHE A 76 -3.11 -2.64 -0.98
C PHE A 76 -2.09 -1.99 -0.06
N ALA A 77 -2.57 -1.22 0.91
CA ALA A 77 -1.75 -0.72 2.01
C ALA A 77 -1.20 -1.87 2.86
N ALA A 78 0.07 -1.80 3.24
CA ALA A 78 0.68 -2.78 4.14
C ALA A 78 0.09 -2.78 5.57
N ALA A 79 -0.56 -1.68 5.97
CA ALA A 79 -1.06 -1.33 7.30
C ALA A 79 -0.03 -0.64 8.21
N ASN A 80 -0.52 -0.13 9.36
CA ASN A 80 0.14 0.91 10.14
C ASN A 80 0.46 0.46 11.59
N PHE A 81 0.95 -0.76 11.80
CA PHE A 81 1.19 -1.30 13.14
C PHE A 81 2.66 -1.64 13.42
N ASN A 82 3.56 -1.36 12.48
CA ASN A 82 4.94 -1.83 12.47
C ASN A 82 5.06 -3.36 12.64
N ALA A 83 4.08 -4.07 12.09
CA ALA A 83 3.94 -5.50 12.24
C ALA A 83 4.38 -6.25 10.98
N PRO A 84 4.76 -7.53 11.10
CA PRO A 84 4.90 -8.39 9.93
C PRO A 84 3.57 -8.50 9.19
N ILE A 85 3.60 -8.48 7.85
CA ILE A 85 2.43 -8.84 7.03
C ILE A 85 2.08 -10.32 7.22
N ASN A 86 3.09 -11.16 7.37
CA ASN A 86 2.98 -12.60 7.48
C ASN A 86 4.04 -13.11 8.47
N ASP A 87 3.60 -13.64 9.58
CA ASP A 87 4.44 -14.35 10.54
C ASP A 87 3.66 -15.58 11.06
N PRO A 88 3.86 -16.75 10.43
CA PRO A 88 3.12 -17.95 10.81
C PRO A 88 3.49 -18.47 12.20
N ASN A 89 4.66 -18.09 12.73
CA ASN A 89 5.15 -18.59 14.01
C ASN A 89 4.88 -17.62 15.15
N ASN A 90 5.01 -16.31 14.90
CA ASN A 90 4.82 -15.21 15.85
C ASN A 90 5.37 -15.54 17.25
N ILE A 91 6.64 -15.98 17.29
CA ILE A 91 7.27 -16.47 18.51
C ILE A 91 7.37 -15.31 19.51
N GLY A 92 6.77 -15.48 20.68
CA GLY A 92 6.75 -14.45 21.72
C GLY A 92 5.61 -13.44 21.59
N GLY A 93 4.78 -13.55 20.54
CA GLY A 93 3.64 -12.67 20.29
C GLY A 93 4.03 -11.25 19.90
N PHE A 94 3.06 -10.52 19.34
CA PHE A 94 3.27 -9.18 18.80
C PHE A 94 2.38 -8.16 19.52
N ILE A 95 2.98 -7.08 20.01
CA ILE A 95 2.27 -5.99 20.70
C ILE A 95 1.98 -4.87 19.70
N TRP A 96 0.73 -4.41 19.66
CA TRP A 96 0.29 -3.34 18.76
C TRP A 96 -0.74 -2.44 19.44
N LEU A 97 -0.86 -1.19 18.98
CA LEU A 97 -1.86 -0.25 19.48
C LEU A 97 -3.16 -0.39 18.69
N ASP A 98 -4.26 -0.67 19.39
CA ASP A 98 -5.60 -0.58 18.83
C ASP A 98 -6.02 0.89 18.79
N TYR A 99 -5.93 1.51 17.61
CA TYR A 99 -6.27 2.90 17.40
C TYR A 99 -7.73 3.25 17.74
N GLY A 100 -8.65 2.29 17.70
CA GLY A 100 -10.06 2.51 18.04
C GLY A 100 -10.29 2.62 19.54
N SER A 101 -9.55 1.83 20.35
CA SER A 101 -9.68 1.83 21.81
C SER A 101 -8.59 2.59 22.55
N GLY A 102 -7.49 2.95 21.88
CA GLY A 102 -6.29 3.52 22.47
C GLY A 102 -5.51 2.55 23.36
N ARG A 103 -5.83 1.25 23.33
CA ARG A 103 -5.21 0.23 24.18
C ARG A 103 -4.21 -0.60 23.40
N GLN A 104 -3.10 -0.97 24.06
CA GLN A 104 -2.21 -1.97 23.50
C GLN A 104 -2.86 -3.35 23.57
N ARG A 105 -2.72 -4.12 22.50
CA ARG A 105 -3.15 -5.51 22.37
C ARG A 105 -1.94 -6.38 22.08
N ARG A 106 -2.07 -7.67 22.37
CA ARG A 106 -1.05 -8.68 22.05
C ARG A 106 -1.67 -9.79 21.22
N THR A 107 -1.09 -10.05 20.06
CA THR A 107 -1.42 -11.20 19.23
C THR A 107 -0.45 -12.32 19.56
N THR A 108 -0.95 -13.48 19.98
CA THR A 108 -0.13 -14.65 20.37
C THR A 108 -0.13 -15.78 19.34
N GLY A 109 -1.08 -15.76 18.40
CA GLY A 109 -1.14 -16.72 17.30
C GLY A 109 -0.48 -16.18 16.03
N PRO A 110 -0.56 -16.92 14.90
CA PRO A 110 -0.04 -16.47 13.61
C PRO A 110 -0.56 -15.08 13.21
N ILE A 111 0.22 -14.37 12.40
CA ILE A 111 -0.18 -13.11 11.76
C ILE A 111 -0.20 -13.31 10.26
N LEU A 112 -1.29 -12.91 9.62
CA LEU A 112 -1.41 -12.88 8.17
C LEU A 112 -2.40 -11.79 7.76
N ASN A 113 -1.92 -10.76 7.06
CA ASN A 113 -2.76 -9.86 6.30
C ASN A 113 -2.95 -10.43 4.88
N GLY A 114 -3.99 -11.24 4.69
CA GLY A 114 -4.25 -11.94 3.43
C GLY A 114 -4.44 -11.01 2.22
N LEU A 115 -4.92 -9.79 2.44
CA LEU A 115 -5.10 -8.79 1.38
C LEU A 115 -3.75 -8.33 0.83
N ALA A 116 -2.87 -7.84 1.71
CA ALA A 116 -1.54 -7.38 1.32
C ALA A 116 -0.60 -8.53 0.94
N ALA A 117 -0.80 -9.73 1.49
CA ALA A 117 -0.01 -10.92 1.16
C ALA A 117 -0.39 -11.56 -0.18
N HIS A 118 -1.49 -11.16 -0.81
CA HIS A 118 -1.93 -11.78 -2.06
C HIS A 118 -0.91 -11.55 -3.20
N PRO A 119 -0.42 -12.59 -3.90
CA PRO A 119 0.72 -12.47 -4.81
C PRO A 119 0.44 -11.57 -6.02
N ASN A 120 -0.82 -11.45 -6.46
CA ASN A 120 -1.21 -10.59 -7.57
C ASN A 120 -1.52 -9.14 -7.18
N VAL A 121 -1.48 -8.76 -5.89
CA VAL A 121 -1.62 -7.35 -5.48
C VAL A 121 -0.25 -6.69 -5.36
N ILE A 122 -0.23 -5.36 -5.39
CA ILE A 122 0.93 -4.55 -5.04
C ILE A 122 0.77 -4.13 -3.58
N ALA A 123 1.51 -4.77 -2.68
CA ALA A 123 1.58 -4.37 -1.28
C ALA A 123 2.49 -3.13 -1.14
N VAL A 124 1.93 -2.05 -0.61
CA VAL A 124 2.59 -0.74 -0.54
C VAL A 124 2.94 -0.39 0.90
N ALA A 125 4.25 -0.33 1.18
CA ALA A 125 4.81 0.23 2.41
C ALA A 125 4.94 1.75 2.36
N ALA A 126 5.23 2.38 3.49
CA ALA A 126 5.43 3.81 3.61
C ALA A 126 6.90 4.19 3.88
N SER A 127 7.38 5.19 3.16
CA SER A 127 8.65 5.87 3.42
C SER A 127 8.40 7.32 3.83
N THR A 128 9.24 7.86 4.70
CA THR A 128 9.11 9.25 5.15
C THR A 128 9.74 10.22 4.13
N SER A 129 9.49 11.52 4.31
CA SER A 129 10.17 12.60 3.58
C SER A 129 11.70 12.64 3.75
N LEU A 130 12.27 11.80 4.62
CA LEU A 130 13.70 11.68 4.85
C LEU A 130 14.30 10.44 4.15
N ASN A 131 13.52 9.74 3.31
CA ASN A 131 13.87 8.43 2.75
C ASN A 131 14.15 7.37 3.84
N LYS A 132 13.41 7.44 4.94
CA LYS A 132 13.49 6.50 6.06
C LYS A 132 12.25 5.63 6.11
N HIS A 133 12.31 4.50 6.81
CA HIS A 133 11.13 3.70 7.10
C HIS A 133 10.14 4.55 7.91
N ALA A 134 8.87 4.60 7.48
CA ALA A 134 7.84 5.21 8.32
C ALA A 134 7.61 4.26 9.50
N ALA A 135 7.75 4.75 10.73
CA ALA A 135 7.85 3.93 11.92
C ALA A 135 6.62 3.04 12.19
N TYR A 136 5.48 3.36 11.58
CA TYR A 136 4.26 2.56 11.67
C TYR A 136 4.12 1.52 10.55
N SER A 137 4.91 1.59 9.48
CA SER A 137 4.64 0.79 8.28
C SER A 137 4.87 -0.68 8.57
N ASN A 138 3.86 -1.51 8.29
CA ASN A 138 4.08 -2.95 8.30
C ASN A 138 5.13 -3.35 7.25
N TRP A 139 5.75 -4.49 7.49
CA TRP A 139 6.93 -4.96 6.78
C TRP A 139 6.84 -6.46 6.49
N GLY A 140 7.67 -6.96 5.58
CA GLY A 140 7.76 -8.40 5.29
C GLY A 140 8.13 -8.70 3.85
N ALA A 141 8.16 -10.00 3.52
CA ALA A 141 8.47 -10.52 2.20
C ALA A 141 7.49 -10.06 1.12
N GLU A 142 6.27 -9.77 1.53
CA GLU A 142 5.12 -9.44 0.70
C GLU A 142 5.19 -8.02 0.12
N ILE A 143 5.95 -7.11 0.75
CA ILE A 143 6.08 -5.72 0.29
C ILE A 143 6.64 -5.69 -1.13
N SER A 144 5.88 -5.10 -2.04
CA SER A 144 6.28 -4.93 -3.44
C SER A 144 7.12 -3.66 -3.62
N VAL A 145 6.61 -2.52 -3.15
CA VAL A 145 7.28 -1.22 -3.22
C VAL A 145 6.88 -0.38 -2.01
N CYS A 146 7.56 0.73 -1.77
CA CYS A 146 7.10 1.77 -0.87
C CYS A 146 6.79 3.06 -1.63
N ALA A 147 5.97 3.92 -1.03
CA ALA A 147 5.73 5.28 -1.51
C ALA A 147 5.81 6.29 -0.35
N PRO A 148 6.03 7.58 -0.64
CA PRO A 148 6.12 8.62 0.39
C PRO A 148 4.86 8.73 1.25
N SER A 149 5.05 9.01 2.53
CA SER A 149 3.99 9.24 3.51
C SER A 149 4.50 10.09 4.69
N ASN A 150 3.66 10.29 5.70
CA ASN A 150 4.03 10.91 6.96
C ASN A 150 4.87 9.97 7.85
N ASN A 151 5.03 10.36 9.11
CA ASN A 151 5.57 9.48 10.14
C ASN A 151 4.79 9.66 11.45
N PHE A 152 4.60 8.58 12.19
CA PHE A 152 4.10 8.61 13.57
C PHE A 152 4.54 7.33 14.29
N HIS A 153 4.62 7.40 15.62
CA HIS A 153 5.04 6.26 16.42
C HIS A 153 3.88 5.26 16.57
N PRO A 154 4.06 3.95 16.25
CA PRO A 154 2.95 2.99 16.19
C PRO A 154 2.36 2.60 17.56
N ILE A 155 3.14 2.74 18.64
CA ILE A 155 2.70 2.38 20.02
C ILE A 155 2.42 3.58 20.93
N ASN A 156 3.18 4.68 20.79
CA ASN A 156 3.13 5.86 21.66
C ASN A 156 2.75 7.10 20.83
N PRO A 157 1.46 7.42 20.67
CA PRO A 157 1.00 8.54 19.83
C PRO A 157 1.54 9.91 20.24
N GLN A 158 2.01 10.06 21.49
CA GLN A 158 2.59 11.30 22.00
C GLN A 158 4.06 11.48 21.60
N GLN A 159 4.75 10.41 21.20
CA GLN A 159 6.15 10.49 20.80
C GLN A 159 6.29 11.02 19.38
N PHE A 160 7.00 12.15 19.27
CA PHE A 160 7.35 12.72 17.98
C PHE A 160 8.36 11.82 17.24
N VAL A 161 8.10 11.61 15.96
CA VAL A 161 9.03 10.99 15.01
C VAL A 161 9.07 11.82 13.74
N ALA A 162 10.25 11.98 13.14
CA ALA A 162 10.46 12.90 12.03
C ALA A 162 9.85 12.37 10.72
N GLY A 163 9.14 13.24 10.00
CA GLY A 163 8.57 12.96 8.68
C GLY A 163 7.45 13.94 8.35
N ARG A 164 7.41 14.45 7.13
CA ARG A 164 6.38 15.41 6.69
C ARG A 164 5.15 14.67 6.18
N GLY A 165 3.96 15.20 6.48
CA GLY A 165 2.71 14.68 5.94
C GLY A 165 2.53 14.96 4.45
N ILE A 166 1.56 14.26 3.86
CA ILE A 166 1.19 14.38 2.45
C ILE A 166 0.13 15.46 2.30
N TRP A 167 0.35 16.33 1.29
CA TRP A 167 -0.64 17.31 0.87
C TRP A 167 -1.66 16.67 -0.07
N THR A 168 -2.94 16.78 0.27
CA THR A 168 -4.05 16.29 -0.56
C THR A 168 -5.30 17.14 -0.34
N THR A 169 -6.31 16.92 -1.18
CA THR A 169 -7.66 17.47 -0.98
C THR A 169 -8.26 16.91 0.31
N ASP A 170 -8.92 17.78 1.05
CA ASP A 170 -9.63 17.47 2.29
C ASP A 170 -11.12 17.81 2.13
N ASN A 171 -11.99 17.22 2.95
CA ASN A 171 -13.43 17.50 2.89
C ASN A 171 -13.76 18.89 3.50
N GLU A 172 -14.87 19.51 3.12
CA GLU A 172 -15.11 20.94 3.34
C GLU A 172 -15.25 21.35 4.83
N ALA A 173 -14.39 22.30 5.22
CA ALA A 173 -14.50 23.36 6.24
C ALA A 173 -14.79 23.04 7.71
N PHE A 174 -15.41 21.92 8.09
CA PHE A 174 -15.78 21.61 9.49
C PHE A 174 -15.91 20.11 9.80
N GLY A 175 -15.59 19.73 11.04
CA GLY A 175 -15.73 18.36 11.57
C GLY A 175 -14.41 17.81 12.15
N GLU A 176 -14.51 16.79 13.02
CA GLU A 176 -13.33 16.13 13.59
C GLU A 176 -12.50 15.45 12.49
N GLY A 177 -11.18 15.67 12.51
CA GLY A 177 -10.25 15.09 11.54
C GLY A 177 -10.03 15.91 10.26
N PHE A 178 -10.81 16.97 10.03
CA PHE A 178 -10.67 17.84 8.86
C PHE A 178 -9.88 19.12 9.15
N THR A 179 -9.26 19.68 8.11
CA THR A 179 -8.51 20.92 8.21
C THR A 179 -9.47 22.12 8.22
N ALA A 180 -9.61 22.74 9.40
CA ALA A 180 -10.48 23.91 9.56
C ALA A 180 -10.17 24.98 8.51
N HIS A 181 -11.23 25.48 7.86
CA HIS A 181 -11.16 26.54 6.85
C HIS A 181 -10.26 26.24 5.63
N SER A 182 -10.01 24.96 5.32
CA SER A 182 -9.22 24.54 4.16
C SER A 182 -9.90 23.39 3.42
N ARG A 183 -9.75 23.35 2.10
CA ARG A 183 -10.09 22.18 1.26
C ARG A 183 -8.89 21.28 1.01
N TYR A 184 -7.82 21.50 1.78
CA TYR A 184 -6.56 20.77 1.67
C TYR A 184 -6.00 20.50 3.06
N THR A 185 -5.38 19.33 3.21
CA THR A 185 -4.64 18.94 4.41
C THR A 185 -3.20 18.65 4.06
N GLY A 186 -2.27 19.04 4.92
CA GLY A 186 -0.87 18.61 4.87
C GLY A 186 -0.55 17.50 5.88
N ARG A 187 -1.58 16.92 6.52
CA ARG A 187 -1.43 15.96 7.61
C ARG A 187 -1.73 14.52 7.21
N PHE A 188 -2.16 14.27 5.96
CA PHE A 188 -2.49 12.92 5.52
C PHE A 188 -1.26 12.00 5.53
N GLY A 189 -1.48 10.73 5.83
CA GLY A 189 -0.41 9.81 6.20
C GLY A 189 -0.83 8.35 6.24
N GLY A 190 0.04 7.51 6.83
CA GLY A 190 -0.13 6.06 6.83
C GLY A 190 0.27 5.41 5.50
N THR A 191 0.40 4.08 5.49
CA THR A 191 0.44 3.31 4.24
C THR A 191 -0.80 3.60 3.40
N SER A 192 -1.90 4.01 4.03
CA SER A 192 -3.11 4.53 3.40
C SER A 192 -2.89 5.72 2.47
N SER A 193 -1.90 6.59 2.72
CA SER A 193 -1.50 7.67 1.80
C SER A 193 -0.45 7.22 0.79
N ALA A 194 0.37 6.22 1.12
CA ALA A 194 1.37 5.65 0.22
C ALA A 194 0.71 4.88 -0.94
N THR A 195 -0.32 4.09 -0.65
CA THR A 195 -1.06 3.29 -1.64
C THR A 195 -1.60 4.11 -2.83
N PRO A 196 -2.35 5.21 -2.64
CA PRO A 196 -2.85 6.00 -3.76
C PRO A 196 -1.73 6.70 -4.55
N LEU A 197 -0.57 6.99 -3.95
CA LEU A 197 0.58 7.48 -4.70
C LEU A 197 1.14 6.39 -5.63
N ALA A 198 1.33 5.17 -5.12
CA ALA A 198 1.76 4.03 -5.95
C ALA A 198 0.74 3.71 -7.06
N ALA A 199 -0.56 3.72 -6.74
CA ALA A 199 -1.64 3.55 -7.71
C ALA A 199 -1.62 4.66 -8.78
N GLY A 200 -1.34 5.91 -8.40
CA GLY A 200 -1.14 7.01 -9.34
C GLY A 200 0.04 6.76 -10.29
N VAL A 201 1.16 6.25 -9.79
CA VAL A 201 2.30 5.89 -10.65
C VAL A 201 1.93 4.73 -11.58
N ALA A 202 1.21 3.71 -11.11
CA ALA A 202 0.69 2.64 -11.96
C ALA A 202 -0.20 3.18 -13.09
N ALA A 203 -1.07 4.16 -12.79
CA ALA A 203 -1.91 4.80 -13.79
C ALA A 203 -1.08 5.60 -14.82
N LEU A 204 -0.01 6.28 -14.41
CA LEU A 204 0.92 6.93 -15.35
C LEU A 204 1.61 5.91 -16.27
N VAL A 205 2.07 4.79 -15.72
CA VAL A 205 2.66 3.67 -16.47
C VAL A 205 1.69 3.17 -17.55
N LEU A 206 0.43 2.91 -17.16
CA LEU A 206 -0.60 2.46 -18.09
C LEU A 206 -0.95 3.51 -19.15
N SER A 207 -1.01 4.79 -18.78
CA SER A 207 -1.26 5.88 -19.74
C SER A 207 -0.19 5.98 -20.82
N ALA A 208 1.03 5.54 -20.51
CA ALA A 208 2.14 5.50 -21.46
C ALA A 208 2.14 4.24 -22.33
N ASN A 209 1.53 3.14 -21.86
CA ASN A 209 1.40 1.90 -22.61
C ASN A 209 0.20 1.07 -22.12
N LEU A 210 -0.93 1.20 -22.82
CA LEU A 210 -2.18 0.50 -22.49
C LEU A 210 -2.16 -1.00 -22.80
N LYS A 211 -1.10 -1.54 -23.43
CA LYS A 211 -0.99 -2.98 -23.74
C LYS A 211 -0.46 -3.81 -22.56
N LEU A 212 0.13 -3.16 -21.54
CA LEU A 212 0.71 -3.83 -20.39
C LEU A 212 -0.33 -4.57 -19.54
N SER A 213 -0.03 -5.79 -19.15
CA SER A 213 -0.76 -6.51 -18.12
C SER A 213 -0.53 -5.89 -16.74
N ALA A 214 -1.44 -6.16 -15.79
CA ALA A 214 -1.22 -5.70 -14.40
C ALA A 214 0.05 -6.30 -13.77
N ALA A 215 0.41 -7.53 -14.15
CA ALA A 215 1.66 -8.17 -13.73
C ALA A 215 2.90 -7.41 -14.26
N GLU A 216 2.89 -7.00 -15.53
CA GLU A 216 3.97 -6.18 -16.10
C GLU A 216 4.04 -4.79 -15.46
N VAL A 217 2.90 -4.18 -15.11
CA VAL A 217 2.90 -2.91 -14.35
C VAL A 217 3.54 -3.10 -12.97
N LYS A 218 3.20 -4.17 -12.24
CA LYS A 218 3.82 -4.50 -10.95
C LYS A 218 5.33 -4.70 -11.12
N GLU A 219 5.76 -5.45 -12.13
CA GLU A 219 7.18 -5.68 -12.45
C GLU A 219 7.91 -4.37 -12.76
N ILE A 220 7.33 -3.48 -13.59
CA ILE A 220 7.91 -2.17 -13.89
C ILE A 220 8.08 -1.36 -12.60
N LEU A 221 7.07 -1.30 -11.74
CA LEU A 221 7.17 -0.56 -10.48
C LEU A 221 8.27 -1.12 -9.57
N GLN A 222 8.45 -2.43 -9.53
CA GLN A 222 9.50 -3.08 -8.72
C GLN A 222 10.91 -2.86 -9.30
N THR A 223 11.08 -3.06 -10.61
CA THR A 223 12.39 -3.01 -11.28
C THR A 223 12.92 -1.59 -11.46
N THR A 224 12.02 -0.59 -11.50
CA THR A 224 12.39 0.82 -11.67
C THR A 224 12.43 1.62 -10.38
N ALA A 225 12.08 1.02 -9.24
CA ALA A 225 12.06 1.68 -7.95
C ALA A 225 13.46 2.12 -7.48
N ASP A 226 13.51 3.28 -6.82
CA ASP A 226 14.73 3.78 -6.20
C ASP A 226 15.06 2.96 -4.94
N LYS A 227 16.28 2.44 -4.87
CA LYS A 227 16.78 1.71 -3.70
C LYS A 227 17.15 2.67 -2.58
N ILE A 228 16.17 3.08 -1.77
CA ILE A 228 16.41 3.86 -0.55
C ILE A 228 16.86 2.92 0.58
N VAL A 229 17.91 3.30 1.30
CA VAL A 229 18.46 2.48 2.39
C VAL A 229 18.25 3.18 3.71
N ASP A 230 17.76 2.43 4.70
CA ASP A 230 17.66 2.89 6.08
C ASP A 230 18.46 1.98 7.01
N THR A 231 19.56 2.52 7.53
CA THR A 231 20.47 1.83 8.45
C THR A 231 20.10 2.01 9.92
N ASP A 232 19.11 2.83 10.24
CA ASP A 232 18.73 3.08 11.63
C ASP A 232 17.92 1.88 12.15
N PRO A 233 18.03 1.53 13.45
CA PRO A 233 17.20 0.50 14.03
C PRO A 233 15.74 0.97 14.14
N ASP A 234 14.81 0.03 14.02
CA ASP A 234 13.41 0.26 14.31
C ASP A 234 13.23 0.82 15.72
N ILE A 235 12.42 1.87 15.86
CA ILE A 235 12.26 2.59 17.12
C ILE A 235 11.50 1.80 18.21
N VAL A 236 10.80 0.73 17.84
CA VAL A 236 10.04 -0.14 18.75
C VAL A 236 10.72 -1.51 18.88
N LEU A 237 11.05 -2.13 17.74
CA LEU A 237 11.53 -3.49 17.63
C LEU A 237 13.07 -3.58 17.67
N SER A 238 13.79 -2.46 17.65
CA SER A 238 15.27 -2.39 17.69
C SER A 238 15.97 -3.24 16.61
N THR A 239 15.26 -3.56 15.53
CA THR A 239 15.70 -4.41 14.42
C THR A 239 15.89 -3.55 13.19
N ASN A 240 16.78 -3.93 12.27
CA ASN A 240 16.91 -3.24 10.98
C ASN A 240 16.44 -4.16 9.86
N ARG A 241 15.56 -3.66 8.99
CA ARG A 241 15.11 -4.38 7.78
C ARG A 241 15.14 -3.52 6.51
N GLY A 242 15.98 -2.48 6.53
CA GLY A 242 16.13 -1.50 5.44
C GLY A 242 17.26 -1.82 4.47
N GLN A 243 17.96 -2.95 4.67
CA GLN A 243 19.04 -3.40 3.79
C GLN A 243 18.52 -4.37 2.74
N TYR A 244 18.91 -4.14 1.48
CA TYR A 244 18.52 -4.99 0.36
C TYR A 244 19.35 -6.27 0.31
N ASP A 245 18.68 -7.38 0.07
CA ASP A 245 19.29 -8.70 -0.17
C ASP A 245 19.85 -8.83 -1.59
N SER A 246 20.38 -10.02 -1.93
CA SER A 246 20.90 -10.33 -3.27
C SER A 246 19.85 -10.28 -4.38
N ASN A 247 18.56 -10.35 -4.04
CA ASN A 247 17.44 -10.20 -4.98
C ASN A 247 17.05 -8.73 -5.16
N GLY A 248 17.77 -7.80 -4.51
CA GLY A 248 17.48 -6.39 -4.54
C GLY A 248 16.19 -6.04 -3.81
N ARG A 249 15.80 -6.79 -2.76
CA ARG A 249 14.60 -6.52 -1.95
C ARG A 249 14.94 -6.37 -0.46
N CYS A 250 14.18 -5.57 0.28
CA CYS A 250 14.23 -5.52 1.74
C CYS A 250 12.81 -5.54 2.34
N ASP A 251 12.65 -5.93 3.60
CA ASP A 251 11.31 -6.05 4.21
C ASP A 251 10.62 -4.70 4.44
N TRP A 252 11.38 -3.60 4.59
CA TRP A 252 10.80 -2.27 4.81
C TRP A 252 10.33 -1.57 3.54
N PHE A 253 11.05 -1.77 2.42
CA PHE A 253 10.79 -1.01 1.19
C PHE A 253 10.41 -1.90 0.00
N GLY A 254 10.37 -3.22 0.17
CA GLY A 254 10.21 -4.15 -0.93
C GLY A 254 11.33 -3.97 -1.94
N PHE A 255 10.98 -3.76 -3.20
CA PHE A 255 11.94 -3.44 -4.25
C PHE A 255 12.35 -1.96 -4.29
N GLY A 256 11.81 -1.12 -3.41
CA GLY A 256 12.22 0.28 -3.24
C GLY A 256 11.09 1.27 -3.37
N LYS A 257 11.47 2.55 -3.39
CA LYS A 257 10.53 3.67 -3.49
C LYS A 257 10.10 3.87 -4.94
N VAL A 258 8.79 3.97 -5.18
CA VAL A 258 8.25 4.18 -6.53
C VAL A 258 8.90 5.38 -7.24
N ASN A 259 9.35 5.18 -8.48
CA ASN A 259 9.94 6.21 -9.32
C ASN A 259 9.12 6.36 -10.62
N ALA A 260 8.29 7.40 -10.67
CA ALA A 260 7.37 7.60 -11.79
C ALA A 260 8.08 7.86 -13.13
N ALA A 261 9.19 8.59 -13.11
CA ALA A 261 9.92 8.95 -14.33
C ALA A 261 10.51 7.71 -14.99
N THR A 262 11.24 6.90 -14.23
CA THR A 262 11.87 5.68 -14.74
C THR A 262 10.81 4.64 -15.14
N ALA A 263 9.74 4.49 -14.34
CA ALA A 263 8.64 3.57 -14.65
C ALA A 263 7.93 3.92 -15.98
N VAL A 264 7.64 5.19 -16.23
CA VAL A 264 7.01 5.64 -17.49
C VAL A 264 7.95 5.47 -18.69
N VAL A 265 9.25 5.73 -18.51
CA VAL A 265 10.25 5.47 -19.57
C VAL A 265 10.29 3.99 -19.94
N GLU A 266 10.27 3.11 -18.94
CA GLU A 266 10.26 1.66 -19.17
C GLU A 266 8.97 1.20 -19.88
N ALA A 267 7.81 1.73 -19.47
CA ALA A 267 6.54 1.46 -20.13
C ALA A 267 6.56 1.78 -21.64
N LYS A 268 7.13 2.95 -22.00
CA LYS A 268 7.28 3.38 -23.39
C LYS A 268 8.25 2.51 -24.18
N LYS A 269 9.35 2.05 -23.56
CA LYS A 269 10.27 1.11 -24.20
C LYS A 269 9.58 -0.20 -24.56
N ARG A 270 8.80 -0.77 -23.63
CA ARG A 270 8.02 -2.01 -23.87
C ARG A 270 6.93 -1.83 -24.94
N MET A 271 6.50 -0.61 -25.23
CA MET A 271 5.55 -0.32 -26.32
C MET A 271 6.19 -0.46 -27.70
N ASN A 272 7.47 -0.10 -27.83
CA ASN A 272 8.18 -0.02 -29.12
C ASN A 272 8.89 -1.32 -29.53
N ASN A 273 8.89 -2.34 -28.66
CA ASN A 273 9.53 -3.63 -28.92
C ASN A 273 8.59 -4.65 -29.61
N PHE A 274 7.46 -4.17 -30.15
CA PHE A 274 6.48 -4.93 -30.96
C PHE A 274 6.15 -4.13 -32.22
#